data_AF-A0A0P9H4M4-F1
#
_entry.id   AF-A0A0P9H4M4-F1
#
_cell.length_a   1.000
_cell.length_b   1.000
_cell.length_c   1.000
_cell.angle_alpha   90.00
_cell.angle_beta   90.00
_cell.angle_gamma   90.00
#
_symmetry.space_group_name_H-M   'P 1'
#
loop_
_entity.id
_entity.type
_entity.pdbx_description
1 polymer ?
#
loop_
_entity_poly.entity_id
_entity_poly.type
_entity_poly.pdbx_seq_one_letter_code
_entity_poly.pdbx_strand_id
1 'polypeptide(L)'
;MRKVNRLILTGLLAFCPLFVVAAEDPPSAAPDVTIRTDGDRTIQEYRQNGFLYAVKITPKHGKPYFLVRADGTSPNFIRSDQPDMLIPQWEIFSW
;
A
#
# COMPACT_ATOMS: atom_id res chain seq x y z
N MET A 1 19.73 -8.09 59.65
CA MET A 1 19.88 -8.36 58.20
C MET A 1 18.53 -8.74 57.54
N ARG A 2 17.45 -7.95 57.69
CA ARG A 2 16.12 -8.27 57.12
C ARG A 2 15.39 -7.01 56.63
N LYS A 3 16.03 -6.20 55.79
CA LYS A 3 15.36 -5.03 55.15
C LYS A 3 15.73 -4.81 53.67
N VAL A 4 16.49 -5.73 53.06
CA VAL A 4 16.90 -5.60 51.64
C VAL A 4 15.93 -6.31 50.68
N ASN A 5 15.12 -7.25 51.17
CA ASN A 5 14.28 -8.10 50.30
C ASN A 5 12.94 -7.48 49.87
N ARG A 6 12.61 -6.25 50.34
CA ARG A 6 11.35 -5.56 49.99
C ARG A 6 11.52 -4.49 48.91
N LEU A 7 12.76 -4.16 48.54
CA LEU A 7 13.04 -3.14 47.52
C LEU A 7 13.22 -3.72 46.11
N ILE A 8 13.33 -5.04 45.98
CA ILE A 8 13.50 -5.70 44.67
C ILE A 8 12.14 -5.90 43.97
N LEU A 9 11.04 -6.00 44.71
CA LEU A 9 9.71 -6.22 44.11
C LEU A 9 9.10 -4.95 43.48
N THR A 10 9.52 -3.76 43.92
CA THR A 10 9.00 -2.48 43.39
C THR A 10 9.77 -1.96 42.19
N GLY A 11 10.94 -2.55 41.87
CA GLY A 11 11.76 -2.14 40.71
C GLY A 11 11.39 -2.83 39.39
N LEU A 12 10.76 -4.01 39.45
CA LEU A 12 10.48 -4.80 38.24
C LEU A 12 9.29 -4.29 37.40
N LEU A 13 8.49 -3.36 37.93
CA LEU A 13 7.35 -2.78 37.21
C LEU A 13 7.71 -1.48 36.45
N ALA A 14 8.94 -0.99 36.59
CA ALA A 14 9.39 0.29 36.02
C ALA A 14 10.29 0.13 34.76
N PHE A 15 10.38 -1.07 34.17
CA PHE A 15 11.26 -1.35 33.03
C PHE A 15 10.61 -2.07 31.86
N CYS A 16 9.34 -1.77 31.57
CA CYS A 16 8.79 -2.09 30.24
C CYS A 16 7.91 -0.95 29.74
N PRO A 17 8.48 0.16 29.25
CA PRO A 17 7.78 0.90 28.23
C PRO A 17 8.03 0.19 26.88
N LEU A 18 7.08 0.34 25.95
CA LEU A 18 7.28 0.16 24.51
C LEU A 18 7.06 -1.23 23.89
N PHE A 19 6.09 -2.02 24.35
CA PHE A 19 5.34 -2.80 23.35
C PHE A 19 4.36 -1.84 22.67
N VAL A 20 4.84 -1.14 21.64
CA VAL A 20 3.98 -0.46 20.67
C VAL A 20 3.22 -1.56 19.94
N VAL A 21 1.96 -1.77 20.33
CA VAL A 21 1.00 -2.48 19.48
C VAL A 21 0.77 -1.56 18.28
N ALA A 22 1.28 -1.97 17.12
CA ALA A 22 0.89 -1.34 15.86
C ALA A 22 -0.61 -1.55 15.70
N ALA A 23 -1.39 -0.47 15.84
CA ALA A 23 -2.82 -0.53 15.58
C ALA A 23 -3.01 -0.82 14.09
N GLU A 24 -3.66 -1.95 13.78
CA GLU A 24 -4.15 -2.21 12.44
C GLU A 24 -5.36 -1.30 12.24
N ASP A 25 -5.27 -0.34 11.30
CA ASP A 25 -6.41 0.52 10.97
C ASP A 25 -7.62 -0.35 10.58
N PRO A 26 -8.84 -0.02 11.03
CA PRO A 26 -10.03 -0.75 10.62
C PRO A 26 -10.14 -0.73 9.10
N PRO A 27 -10.67 -1.79 8.45
CA PRO A 27 -10.80 -1.84 7.00
C PRO A 27 -11.63 -0.65 6.53
N SER A 28 -10.96 0.38 6.00
CA SER A 28 -11.60 1.54 5.43
C SER A 28 -12.24 1.16 4.11
N ALA A 29 -13.47 1.61 3.89
CA ALA A 29 -14.14 1.47 2.59
C ALA A 29 -13.44 2.28 1.49
N ALA A 30 -12.57 3.23 1.86
CA ALA A 30 -11.75 3.95 0.91
C ALA A 30 -10.56 3.07 0.48
N PRO A 31 -10.21 3.06 -0.82
CA PRO A 31 -9.02 2.38 -1.29
C PRO A 31 -7.76 3.09 -0.78
N ASP A 32 -6.74 2.30 -0.47
CA ASP A 32 -5.38 2.80 -0.25
C ASP A 32 -4.81 3.28 -1.59
N VAL A 33 -4.25 4.50 -1.60
CA VAL A 33 -3.72 5.15 -2.80
C VAL A 33 -2.26 5.47 -2.61
N THR A 34 -1.39 4.72 -3.27
CA THR A 34 0.05 4.99 -3.28
C THR A 34 0.41 5.84 -4.49
N ILE A 35 0.99 7.02 -4.26
CA ILE A 35 1.42 7.94 -5.32
C ILE A 35 2.94 7.90 -5.41
N ARG A 36 3.46 7.66 -6.62
CA ARG A 36 4.88 7.82 -6.91
C ARG A 36 5.10 8.61 -8.19
N THR A 37 6.21 9.31 -8.25
CA THR A 37 6.71 9.93 -9.47
C THR A 37 7.82 9.04 -10.02
N ASP A 38 7.73 8.74 -11.30
CA ASP A 38 8.69 7.91 -12.02
C ASP A 38 9.06 8.61 -13.32
N GLY A 39 10.29 9.13 -13.40
CA GLY A 39 10.74 9.99 -14.49
C GLY A 39 9.78 11.15 -14.78
N ASP A 40 9.21 11.16 -15.99
CA ASP A 40 8.28 12.17 -16.49
C ASP A 40 6.79 11.75 -16.32
N ARG A 41 6.45 10.82 -15.42
CA ARG A 41 5.06 10.41 -15.16
C ARG A 41 4.77 10.28 -13.66
N THR A 42 3.53 10.59 -13.29
CA THR A 42 2.99 10.31 -11.96
C THR A 42 2.12 9.06 -12.01
N ILE A 43 2.40 8.11 -11.13
CA ILE A 43 1.71 6.83 -11.04
C ILE A 43 0.94 6.80 -9.72
N GLN A 44 -0.36 6.52 -9.78
CA GLN A 44 -1.22 6.34 -8.60
C GLN A 44 -1.75 4.91 -8.60
N GLU A 45 -1.35 4.11 -7.62
CA GLU A 45 -1.82 2.74 -7.41
C GLU A 45 -3.01 2.75 -6.46
N TYR A 46 -4.12 2.12 -6.86
CA TYR A 46 -5.32 1.99 -6.04
C TYR A 46 -5.47 0.56 -5.56
N ARG A 47 -5.41 0.38 -4.25
CA ARG A 47 -5.49 -0.92 -3.58
C ARG A 47 -6.71 -0.96 -2.67
N GLN A 48 -7.49 -2.02 -2.76
CA GLN A 48 -8.57 -2.29 -1.81
C GLN A 48 -8.26 -3.60 -1.10
N ASN A 49 -8.17 -3.59 0.23
CA ASN A 49 -7.85 -4.78 1.03
C ASN A 49 -6.57 -5.50 0.52
N GLY A 50 -5.55 -4.72 0.14
CA GLY A 50 -4.30 -5.22 -0.43
C GLY A 50 -4.34 -5.59 -1.92
N PHE A 51 -5.52 -5.66 -2.54
CA PHE A 51 -5.68 -5.98 -3.96
C PHE A 51 -5.53 -4.74 -4.85
N LEU A 52 -4.50 -4.70 -5.69
CA LEU A 52 -4.29 -3.66 -6.71
C LEU A 52 -5.29 -3.84 -7.85
N TYR A 53 -6.33 -3.00 -7.87
CA TYR A 53 -7.41 -3.09 -8.86
C TYR A 53 -7.29 -2.05 -9.97
N ALA A 54 -6.62 -0.93 -9.72
CA ALA A 54 -6.41 0.10 -10.72
C ALA A 54 -5.06 0.83 -10.55
N VAL A 55 -4.53 1.32 -11.66
CA VAL A 55 -3.36 2.20 -11.70
C VAL A 55 -3.69 3.38 -12.61
N LYS A 56 -3.59 4.61 -12.10
CA LYS A 56 -3.69 5.81 -12.92
C LYS A 56 -2.29 6.28 -13.29
N ILE A 57 -2.06 6.46 -14.58
CA ILE A 57 -0.81 7.00 -15.10
C ILE A 57 -1.10 8.41 -15.63
N THR A 58 -0.38 9.39 -15.11
CA THR A 58 -0.42 10.79 -15.55
C THR A 58 0.93 11.12 -16.19
N PRO A 59 1.07 11.01 -17.52
CA PRO A 59 2.30 11.37 -18.21
C PRO A 59 2.45 12.90 -18.26
N LYS A 60 3.69 13.40 -18.29
CA LYS A 60 4.01 14.83 -18.50
C LYS A 60 3.49 15.36 -19.83
N HIS A 61 3.48 14.50 -20.85
CA HIS A 61 2.95 14.78 -22.17
C HIS A 61 1.91 13.73 -22.53
N GLY A 62 0.65 14.16 -22.69
CA GLY A 62 -0.46 13.26 -23.05
C GLY A 62 -1.60 13.32 -22.03
N LYS A 63 -2.62 12.50 -22.26
CA LYS A 63 -3.78 12.40 -21.37
C LYS A 63 -3.54 11.34 -20.29
N PRO A 64 -3.97 11.57 -19.05
CA PRO A 64 -3.98 10.52 -18.04
C PRO A 64 -4.85 9.34 -18.49
N TYR A 65 -4.43 8.13 -18.15
CA TYR A 65 -5.19 6.92 -18.43
C TYR A 65 -5.17 5.97 -17.23
N PHE A 66 -6.18 5.10 -17.18
CA PHE A 66 -6.32 4.09 -16.13
C PHE A 66 -6.08 2.71 -16.68
N LEU A 67 -5.29 1.94 -15.95
CA LEU A 67 -5.13 0.50 -16.10
C LEU A 67 -5.99 -0.16 -15.05
N VAL A 68 -6.97 -0.96 -15.46
CA VAL A 68 -7.92 -1.63 -14.56
C VAL A 68 -7.77 -3.13 -14.72
N ARG A 69 -7.83 -3.88 -13.61
CA ARG A 69 -7.82 -5.34 -13.64
C ARG A 69 -9.09 -5.84 -14.34
N ALA A 70 -8.93 -6.73 -15.32
CA ALA A 70 -10.03 -7.23 -16.13
C ALA A 70 -11.06 -8.03 -15.30
N ASP A 71 -10.60 -8.91 -14.42
CA ASP A 71 -11.45 -9.96 -13.83
C ASP A 71 -10.96 -10.46 -12.46
N GLY A 72 -10.16 -9.68 -11.72
CA GLY A 72 -9.69 -10.03 -10.35
C GLY A 72 -8.72 -11.22 -10.26
N THR A 73 -8.84 -12.19 -11.16
CA THR A 73 -8.14 -13.48 -11.22
C THR A 73 -7.01 -13.43 -12.24
N SER A 74 -7.18 -12.73 -13.35
CA SER A 74 -6.11 -12.56 -14.34
C SER A 74 -5.11 -11.51 -13.88
N PRO A 75 -3.80 -11.69 -14.19
CA PRO A 75 -2.78 -10.67 -13.98
C PRO A 75 -2.88 -9.51 -14.98
N ASN A 76 -3.82 -9.60 -15.94
CA ASN A 76 -3.94 -8.66 -17.04
C ASN A 76 -4.60 -7.35 -16.61
N PHE A 77 -4.03 -6.25 -17.08
CA PHE A 77 -4.60 -4.92 -17.00
C PHE A 77 -5.11 -4.49 -18.37
N ILE A 78 -6.24 -3.78 -18.36
CA ILE A 78 -6.88 -3.25 -19.55
C ILE A 78 -6.94 -1.73 -19.40
N ARG A 79 -6.73 -1.00 -20.51
CA ARG A 79 -6.95 0.45 -20.51
C ARG A 79 -8.45 0.74 -20.42
N SER A 80 -8.83 1.55 -19.44
CA SER A 80 -10.22 1.96 -19.28
C SER A 80 -10.76 2.72 -20.50
N ASP A 81 -9.91 3.50 -21.18
CA ASP A 81 -10.29 4.28 -22.37
C ASP A 81 -10.20 3.49 -23.69
N GLN A 82 -9.50 2.35 -23.69
CA GLN A 82 -9.32 1.49 -24.86
C GLN A 82 -9.41 0.01 -24.43
N PRO A 83 -10.62 -0.49 -24.13
CA PRO A 83 -10.79 -1.80 -23.50
C PRO A 83 -10.38 -2.98 -24.39
N ASP A 84 -10.45 -2.81 -25.71
CA ASP A 84 -10.04 -3.83 -26.69
C ASP A 84 -8.51 -3.92 -26.86
N MET A 85 -7.76 -2.99 -26.26
CA MET A 85 -6.31 -2.96 -26.31
C MET A 85 -5.72 -3.80 -25.17
N LEU A 86 -5.18 -4.97 -25.52
CA LEU A 86 -4.40 -5.79 -24.59
C LEU A 86 -3.03 -5.11 -24.36
N ILE A 87 -2.76 -4.72 -23.11
CA ILE A 87 -1.44 -4.22 -22.73
C ILE A 87 -0.56 -5.44 -22.38
N PRO A 88 0.63 -5.58 -22.97
CA PRO A 88 1.53 -6.66 -22.63
C PRO A 88 1.96 -6.58 -21.15
N GLN A 89 1.91 -7.72 -20.45
CA GLN A 89 2.12 -7.83 -19.00
C GLN A 89 3.52 -7.36 -18.53
N TRP A 90 4.53 -7.37 -19.41
CA TRP A 90 5.89 -6.91 -19.08
C TRP A 90 6.02 -5.38 -19.09
N GLU A 91 5.07 -4.64 -19.66
CA GLU A 91 5.15 -3.18 -19.83
C GLU A 91 4.46 -2.42 -18.69
N ILE A 92 4.03 -3.12 -17.63
CA ILE A 92 3.51 -2.49 -16.40
C ILE A 92 4.59 -1.59 -15.76
N PHE A 93 5.87 -1.92 -15.98
CA PHE A 93 7.02 -1.12 -15.59
C PHE A 93 7.96 -0.97 -16.79
N SER A 94 7.88 0.15 -17.50
CA SER A 94 8.97 0.60 -18.37
C SER A 94 9.73 1.71 -17.65
N TRP A 95 11.03 1.53 -17.43
CA TRP A 95 11.95 2.57 -16.96
C TRP A 95 12.33 3.51 -18.11
#